data_AF-R8W5C2-F1
#
_entry.id   AF-R8W5C2-F1
#
_cell.length_a   1.000
_cell.length_b   1.000
_cell.length_c   1.000
_cell.angle_alpha   90.00
_cell.angle_beta   90.00
_cell.angle_gamma   90.00
#
_symmetry.space_group_name_H-M   'P 1'
#
loop_
_entity.id
_entity.type
_entity.pdbx_description
1 polymer ?
#
loop_
_entity_poly.entity_id
_entity_poly.type
_entity_poly.pdbx_seq_one_letter_code
_entity_poly.pdbx_strand_id
1 'polypeptide(L)'
;MEHILTIDFFKNISAIIGLILSSVSLLALVSKNVRNLLSGIVRKYGSVDSTEENIKEIKHLLESHIEDEKIHKAQLSETISTMMDFAETQCRSNIKSIFYKYKDKRCLPIYEKKTLINLKTLYVHRMNKNSYGKLLLDEMEQWDVDYSSLIDGDE
;
A
#
# COMPACT_ATOMS: atom_id res chain seq x y z
N MET A 1 31.48 36.84 -45.35
CA MET A 1 32.89 36.43 -45.16
C MET A 1 33.14 35.93 -43.73
N GLU A 2 32.52 36.52 -42.71
CA GLU A 2 32.74 36.12 -41.29
C GLU A 2 32.24 34.71 -40.91
N HIS A 3 31.10 34.26 -41.44
CA HIS A 3 30.58 32.90 -41.15
C HIS A 3 31.46 31.75 -41.67
N ILE A 4 32.21 31.98 -42.75
CA ILE A 4 33.11 30.96 -43.32
C ILE A 4 34.33 30.77 -42.40
N LEU A 5 34.88 31.87 -41.88
CA LEU A 5 36.00 31.86 -40.91
C LEU A 5 35.65 31.13 -39.60
N THR A 6 34.43 31.27 -39.09
CA THR A 6 34.02 30.55 -37.86
C THR A 6 33.94 29.05 -38.07
N ILE A 7 33.46 28.59 -39.23
CA ILE A 7 33.32 27.16 -39.54
C ILE A 7 34.70 26.51 -39.66
N ASP A 8 35.65 27.18 -40.31
CA ASP A 8 37.02 26.68 -40.46
C ASP A 8 37.76 26.60 -39.10
N PHE A 9 37.50 27.55 -38.20
CA PHE A 9 38.03 27.52 -36.84
C PHE A 9 37.50 26.33 -36.03
N PHE A 10 36.18 26.09 -36.03
CA PHE A 10 35.59 24.92 -35.38
C PHE A 10 36.07 23.60 -35.99
N LYS A 11 36.26 23.56 -37.31
CA LYS A 11 36.76 22.38 -38.01
C LYS A 11 38.19 22.06 -37.59
N ASN A 12 39.07 23.06 -37.50
CA ASN A 12 40.43 22.89 -37.01
C ASN A 12 40.47 22.45 -35.53
N ILE A 13 39.63 23.03 -34.66
CA ILE A 13 39.53 22.59 -33.26
C ILE A 13 39.06 21.14 -33.16
N SER A 14 38.04 20.75 -33.91
CA SER A 14 37.55 19.36 -33.92
C SER A 14 38.60 18.37 -34.42
N ALA A 15 39.41 18.76 -35.40
CA ALA A 15 40.50 17.95 -35.93
C ALA A 15 41.63 17.79 -34.90
N ILE A 16 41.99 18.86 -34.18
CA ILE A 16 43.00 18.84 -33.13
C ILE A 16 42.52 18.00 -31.94
N ILE A 17 41.28 18.18 -31.49
CA ILE A 17 40.69 17.38 -30.40
C ILE A 17 40.60 15.90 -30.81
N GLY A 18 40.19 15.61 -32.05
CA GLY A 18 40.12 14.24 -32.58
C GLY A 18 41.50 13.58 -32.64
N LEU A 19 42.54 14.33 -33.02
CA LEU A 19 43.92 13.83 -33.08
C LEU A 19 44.50 13.58 -31.67
N ILE A 20 44.20 14.45 -30.71
CA ILE A 20 44.58 14.25 -29.30
C ILE A 20 43.86 13.04 -28.71
N LEU A 21 42.54 12.89 -28.95
CA LEU A 21 41.80 11.72 -28.47
C LEU A 21 42.35 10.42 -29.06
N SER A 22 42.64 10.40 -30.37
CA SER A 22 43.16 9.21 -31.06
C SER A 22 44.53 8.79 -30.53
N SER A 23 45.42 9.75 -30.30
CA SER A 23 46.75 9.49 -29.73
C SER A 23 46.69 9.05 -28.26
N VAL A 24 45.81 9.63 -27.45
CA VAL A 24 45.57 9.20 -26.05
C VAL A 24 44.98 7.79 -26.00
N SER A 25 44.06 7.43 -26.89
CA SER A 25 43.50 6.07 -26.97
C SER A 25 44.56 5.02 -27.36
N LEU A 26 45.45 5.34 -28.30
CA LEU A 26 46.59 4.49 -28.66
C LEU A 26 47.57 4.33 -27.49
N LEU A 27 47.89 5.41 -26.78
CA LEU A 27 48.77 5.38 -25.61
C LEU A 27 48.16 4.60 -24.42
N ALA A 28 46.85 4.70 -24.23
CA ALA A 28 46.12 3.93 -23.21
C ALA A 28 46.07 2.42 -23.51
N LEU A 29 46.09 2.03 -24.79
CA LEU A 29 46.17 0.64 -25.23
C LEU A 29 47.57 0.04 -25.00
N VAL A 30 48.63 0.82 -25.25
CA VAL A 30 50.02 0.34 -25.19
C VAL A 30 50.59 0.37 -23.76
N SER A 31 50.13 1.27 -22.89
CA SER A 31 50.74 1.46 -21.57
C SER A 31 49.79 1.15 -20.40
N LYS A 32 50.14 0.13 -19.61
CA LYS A 32 49.42 -0.25 -18.38
C LYS A 32 49.30 0.91 -17.39
N ASN A 33 50.30 1.79 -17.32
CA ASN A 33 50.31 2.94 -16.40
C ASN A 33 49.30 4.02 -16.79
N VAL A 34 49.14 4.35 -18.07
CA VAL A 34 48.15 5.34 -18.51
C VAL A 34 46.74 4.79 -18.35
N ARG A 35 46.53 3.50 -18.65
CA ARG A 35 45.24 2.83 -18.37
C ARG A 35 44.87 2.88 -16.89
N ASN A 36 45.84 2.70 -15.99
CA ASN A 36 45.62 2.80 -14.54
C ASN A 36 45.34 4.25 -14.08
N LEU A 37 45.99 5.25 -14.69
CA LEU A 37 45.69 6.66 -14.41
C LEU A 37 44.31 7.07 -14.93
N LEU A 38 43.94 6.65 -16.15
CA LEU A 38 42.62 6.92 -16.71
C LEU A 38 41.52 6.22 -15.91
N SER A 39 41.75 4.97 -15.48
CA SER A 39 40.80 4.28 -14.61
C SER A 39 40.71 4.92 -13.22
N GLY A 40 41.81 5.44 -12.68
CA GLY A 40 41.83 6.20 -11.43
C GLY A 40 41.05 7.51 -11.52
N ILE A 41 41.17 8.23 -12.64
CA ILE A 41 40.41 9.46 -12.90
C ILE A 41 38.94 9.14 -13.14
N VAL A 42 38.61 8.11 -13.92
CA VAL A 42 37.23 7.65 -14.14
C VAL A 42 36.60 7.15 -12.84
N ARG A 43 37.35 6.50 -11.95
CA ARG A 43 36.88 6.13 -10.60
C ARG A 43 36.69 7.34 -9.68
N LYS A 44 37.49 8.41 -9.86
CA LYS A 44 37.41 9.63 -9.05
C LYS A 44 36.32 10.60 -9.52
N TYR A 45 36.00 10.61 -10.82
CA TYR A 45 34.92 11.41 -11.41
C TYR A 45 33.61 10.64 -11.60
N GLY A 46 33.68 9.32 -11.74
CA GLY A 46 32.50 8.46 -11.69
C GLY A 46 32.09 8.31 -10.24
N SER A 47 30.89 8.75 -9.90
CA SER A 47 30.25 8.63 -8.58
C SER A 47 30.02 7.18 -8.14
N VAL A 48 30.90 6.24 -8.46
CA VAL A 48 30.75 4.81 -8.15
C VAL A 48 30.80 4.60 -6.63
N ASP A 49 31.71 5.26 -5.92
CA ASP A 49 31.75 5.21 -4.44
C ASP A 49 30.50 5.84 -3.82
N SER A 50 30.08 7.02 -4.29
CA SER A 50 28.84 7.66 -3.83
C SER A 50 27.59 6.84 -4.17
N THR A 51 27.56 6.17 -5.32
CA THR A 51 26.45 5.31 -5.72
C THR A 51 26.42 4.03 -4.88
N GLU A 52 27.58 3.45 -4.56
CA GLU A 52 27.67 2.27 -3.68
C GLU A 52 27.26 2.60 -2.23
N GLU A 53 27.66 3.77 -1.72
CA GLU A 53 27.26 4.28 -0.41
C GLU A 53 25.76 4.57 -0.35
N ASN A 54 25.22 5.26 -1.37
CA ASN A 54 23.78 5.49 -1.51
C ASN A 54 22.99 4.18 -1.61
N ILE A 55 23.49 3.17 -2.35
CA ILE A 55 22.84 1.85 -2.45
C ILE A 55 22.85 1.13 -1.09
N LYS A 56 23.92 1.25 -0.30
CA LYS A 56 23.99 0.69 1.05
C LYS A 56 23.03 1.39 2.00
N GLU A 57 22.96 2.72 1.96
CA GLU A 57 21.99 3.49 2.76
C GLU A 57 20.55 3.15 2.41
N ILE A 58 20.21 3.09 1.11
CA ILE A 58 18.88 2.70 0.64
C ILE A 58 18.53 1.28 1.09
N LYS A 59 19.47 0.34 1.01
CA LYS A 59 19.26 -1.03 1.48
C LYS A 59 19.00 -1.08 2.98
N HIS A 60 19.78 -0.33 3.76
CA HIS A 60 19.60 -0.24 5.22
C HIS A 60 18.25 0.38 5.60
N LEU A 61 17.83 1.45 4.90
CA LEU A 61 16.53 2.09 5.10
C LEU A 61 15.37 1.14 4.75
N LEU A 62 15.54 0.32 3.71
CA LEU A 62 14.55 -0.67 3.31
C LEU A 62 14.45 -1.81 4.33
N GLU A 63 15.58 -2.29 4.85
CA GLU A 63 15.62 -3.30 5.92
C GLU A 63 14.97 -2.77 7.21
N SER A 64 15.23 -1.53 7.60
CA SER A 64 14.58 -0.93 8.78
C SER A 64 13.07 -0.75 8.59
N HIS A 65 12.62 -0.34 7.40
CA HIS A 65 11.19 -0.25 7.08
C HIS A 65 10.50 -1.62 7.11
N ILE A 66 11.17 -2.68 6.65
CA ILE A 66 10.62 -4.05 6.71
C ILE A 66 10.48 -4.52 8.17
N GLU A 67 11.42 -4.17 9.04
CA GLU A 67 11.36 -4.47 10.47
C GLU A 67 10.20 -3.71 11.15
N ASP A 68 10.08 -2.41 10.89
CA ASP A 68 9.01 -1.56 11.41
C ASP A 68 7.62 -2.00 10.92
N GLU A 69 7.50 -2.41 9.66
CA GLU A 69 6.25 -2.98 9.12
C GLU A 69 5.85 -4.28 9.83
N LYS A 70 6.80 -5.14 10.19
CA LYS A 70 6.51 -6.38 10.94
C LYS A 70 6.00 -6.08 12.34
N ILE A 71 6.64 -5.12 13.04
CA ILE A 71 6.25 -4.71 14.38
C ILE A 71 4.86 -4.06 14.35
N HIS A 72 4.63 -3.12 13.44
CA HIS A 72 3.32 -2.51 13.25
C HIS A 72 2.25 -3.54 12.89
N LYS A 73 2.56 -4.51 12.01
CA LYS A 73 1.61 -5.57 11.66
C LYS A 73 1.25 -6.46 12.85
N ALA A 74 2.21 -6.76 13.73
CA ALA A 74 1.96 -7.53 14.94
C ALA A 74 1.04 -6.76 15.92
N GLN A 75 1.35 -5.49 16.19
CA GLN A 75 0.52 -4.62 17.04
C GLN A 75 -0.87 -4.38 16.47
N LEU A 76 -0.96 -4.19 15.15
CA LEU A 76 -2.22 -4.03 14.44
C LEU A 76 -3.04 -5.33 14.50
N SER A 77 -2.41 -6.49 14.36
CA SER A 77 -3.08 -7.79 14.44
C SER A 77 -3.71 -8.02 15.81
N GLU A 78 -3.01 -7.67 16.89
CA GLU A 78 -3.54 -7.78 18.27
C GLU A 78 -4.72 -6.81 18.50
N THR A 79 -4.58 -5.58 18.01
CA THR A 79 -5.64 -4.56 18.09
C THR A 79 -6.87 -4.98 17.28
N ILE A 80 -6.67 -5.50 16.06
CA ILE A 80 -7.74 -6.01 15.20
C ILE A 80 -8.44 -7.19 15.87
N SER A 81 -7.71 -8.12 16.48
CA SER A 81 -8.30 -9.25 17.21
C SER A 81 -9.20 -8.75 18.34
N THR A 82 -8.70 -7.82 19.16
CA THR A 82 -9.46 -7.25 20.27
C THR A 82 -10.70 -6.50 19.80
N MET A 83 -10.59 -5.70 18.74
CA MET A 83 -11.73 -5.02 18.13
C MET A 83 -12.75 -6.01 17.55
N MET A 84 -12.29 -7.10 16.95
CA MET A 84 -13.16 -8.13 16.39
C MET A 84 -13.94 -8.86 17.47
N ASP A 85 -13.32 -9.19 18.60
CA ASP A 85 -13.98 -9.80 19.76
C ASP A 85 -15.00 -8.85 20.41
N PHE A 86 -14.66 -7.57 20.51
CA PHE A 86 -15.59 -6.53 20.95
C PHE A 86 -16.78 -6.40 20.00
N ALA A 87 -16.52 -6.30 18.69
CA ALA A 87 -17.55 -6.19 17.67
C ALA A 87 -18.46 -7.44 17.63
N GLU A 88 -17.91 -8.63 17.86
CA GLU A 88 -18.68 -9.86 18.00
C GLU A 88 -19.65 -9.77 19.18
N THR A 89 -19.16 -9.34 20.33
CA THR A 89 -19.95 -9.20 21.56
C THR A 89 -21.09 -8.19 21.37
N GLN A 90 -20.80 -7.06 20.72
CA GLN A 90 -21.80 -6.05 20.37
C GLN A 90 -22.85 -6.60 19.41
N CYS A 91 -22.45 -7.28 18.34
CA CYS A 91 -23.40 -7.91 17.42
C CYS A 91 -24.31 -8.91 18.14
N ARG A 92 -23.73 -9.76 19.00
CA ARG A 92 -24.50 -10.73 19.81
C ARG A 92 -25.48 -10.04 20.75
N SER A 93 -25.08 -8.95 21.38
CA SER A 93 -25.93 -8.15 22.27
C SER A 93 -27.11 -7.54 21.50
N ASN A 94 -26.84 -6.94 20.34
CA ASN A 94 -27.86 -6.32 19.49
C ASN A 94 -28.87 -7.36 18.96
N ILE A 95 -28.38 -8.51 18.49
CA ILE A 95 -29.23 -9.63 18.04
C ILE A 95 -30.17 -10.07 19.17
N LYS A 96 -29.65 -10.27 20.38
CA LYS A 96 -30.46 -10.64 21.54
C LYS A 96 -31.46 -9.56 21.91
N SER A 97 -31.05 -8.29 21.90
CA SER A 97 -31.91 -7.16 22.24
C SER A 97 -33.11 -7.08 21.30
N ILE A 98 -32.88 -7.15 19.98
CA ILE A 98 -33.96 -7.16 18.97
C ILE A 98 -34.84 -8.39 19.17
N PHE A 99 -34.23 -9.57 19.32
CA PHE A 99 -34.98 -10.81 19.52
C PHE A 99 -35.91 -10.72 20.72
N TYR A 100 -35.41 -10.42 21.91
CA TYR A 100 -36.24 -10.39 23.12
C TYR A 100 -37.27 -9.25 23.13
N LYS A 101 -36.98 -8.12 22.45
CA LYS A 101 -37.92 -7.00 22.34
C LYS A 101 -39.15 -7.34 21.50
N TYR A 102 -38.98 -8.12 20.43
CA TYR A 102 -40.06 -8.43 19.48
C TYR A 102 -40.51 -9.90 19.48
N LYS A 103 -39.91 -10.74 20.34
CA LYS A 103 -40.23 -12.17 20.46
C LYS A 103 -41.72 -12.46 20.64
N ASP A 104 -42.38 -11.68 21.49
CA ASP A 104 -43.78 -11.93 21.85
C ASP A 104 -44.74 -11.59 20.70
N LYS A 105 -44.42 -10.53 19.94
CA LYS A 105 -45.22 -10.07 18.79
C LYS A 105 -44.88 -10.80 17.49
N ARG A 106 -43.70 -11.41 17.40
CA ARG A 106 -43.14 -12.04 16.19
C ARG A 106 -43.28 -11.16 14.94
N CYS A 107 -43.14 -9.86 15.13
CA CYS A 107 -43.29 -8.85 14.10
C CYS A 107 -42.20 -7.78 14.27
N LEU A 108 -41.49 -7.50 13.18
CA LEU A 108 -40.36 -6.57 13.16
C LEU A 108 -40.71 -5.31 12.38
N PRO A 109 -40.50 -4.12 12.95
CA PRO A 109 -40.55 -2.87 12.20
C PRO A 109 -39.57 -2.90 11.02
N ILE A 110 -39.89 -2.19 9.93
CA ILE A 110 -39.06 -2.12 8.71
C ILE A 110 -37.61 -1.73 9.01
N TYR A 111 -37.43 -0.76 9.91
CA TYR A 111 -36.10 -0.28 10.28
C TYR A 111 -35.28 -1.38 11.00
N GLU A 112 -35.91 -2.19 11.85
CA GLU A 112 -35.26 -3.32 12.52
C GLU A 112 -34.95 -4.44 11.54
N LYS A 113 -35.82 -4.68 10.54
CA LYS A 113 -35.58 -5.67 9.49
C LYS A 113 -34.34 -5.30 8.66
N LYS A 114 -34.17 -4.02 8.33
CA LYS A 114 -32.96 -3.52 7.66
C LYS A 114 -31.71 -3.71 8.54
N THR A 115 -31.82 -3.39 9.82
CA THR A 115 -30.76 -3.62 10.81
C THR A 115 -30.40 -5.10 10.92
N LEU A 116 -31.40 -5.99 10.89
CA LEU A 116 -31.23 -7.45 10.92
C LEU A 116 -30.41 -7.96 9.73
N ILE A 117 -30.71 -7.50 8.51
CA ILE A 117 -29.97 -7.87 7.29
C ILE A 117 -28.51 -7.43 7.39
N ASN A 118 -28.27 -6.21 7.88
CA ASN A 118 -26.93 -5.70 8.11
C ASN A 118 -26.19 -6.51 9.19
N LEU A 119 -26.86 -6.84 10.30
CA LEU A 119 -26.31 -7.69 11.35
C LEU A 119 -25.99 -9.10 10.85
N LYS A 120 -26.85 -9.70 10.02
CA LYS A 120 -26.59 -11.01 9.38
C LYS A 120 -25.40 -10.94 8.43
N THR A 121 -25.26 -9.87 7.67
CA THR A 121 -24.10 -9.65 6.80
C THR A 121 -22.81 -9.51 7.63
N LEU A 122 -22.82 -8.71 8.70
CA LEU A 122 -21.63 -8.50 9.53
C LEU A 122 -21.27 -9.74 10.35
N TYR A 123 -22.24 -10.32 11.07
CA TYR A 123 -22.02 -11.41 12.01
C TYR A 123 -21.77 -12.76 11.32
N VAL A 124 -22.55 -13.08 10.27
CA VAL A 124 -22.43 -14.37 9.58
C VAL A 124 -21.43 -14.30 8.44
N HIS A 125 -21.46 -13.28 7.58
CA HIS A 125 -20.60 -13.26 6.39
C HIS A 125 -19.22 -12.67 6.66
N ARG A 126 -19.12 -11.55 7.38
CA ARG A 126 -17.80 -10.92 7.66
C ARG A 126 -17.05 -11.55 8.82
N MET A 127 -17.75 -11.88 9.90
CA MET A 127 -17.13 -12.51 11.07
C MET A 127 -17.12 -14.05 11.00
N ASN A 128 -17.79 -14.64 10.01
CA ASN A 128 -17.90 -16.09 9.78
C ASN A 128 -18.38 -16.88 11.02
N LYS A 129 -19.28 -16.29 11.83
CA LYS A 129 -19.76 -16.90 13.08
C LYS A 129 -21.00 -17.76 12.81
N ASN A 130 -20.91 -19.04 13.19
CA ASN A 130 -22.02 -20.00 13.13
C ASN A 130 -22.61 -20.28 14.53
N SER A 131 -22.72 -19.25 15.36
CA SER A 131 -23.16 -19.36 16.76
C SER A 131 -24.69 -19.26 16.93
N TYR A 132 -25.18 -19.35 18.17
CA TYR A 132 -26.58 -19.14 18.57
C TYR A 132 -27.20 -17.85 18.00
N GLY A 133 -26.40 -16.78 17.85
CA GLY A 133 -26.86 -15.53 17.22
C GLY A 133 -27.36 -15.72 15.78
N LYS A 134 -26.78 -16.66 15.02
CA LYS A 134 -27.24 -16.98 13.66
C LYS A 134 -28.62 -17.63 13.68
N LEU A 135 -28.87 -18.55 14.61
CA LEU A 135 -30.19 -19.17 14.77
C LEU A 135 -31.26 -18.13 15.10
N LEU A 136 -30.94 -17.18 15.98
CA LEU A 136 -31.86 -16.07 16.30
C LEU A 136 -32.12 -15.18 15.08
N LEU A 137 -31.07 -14.88 14.29
CA LEU A 137 -31.21 -14.10 13.05
C LEU A 137 -32.10 -14.82 12.03
N ASP A 138 -31.91 -16.12 11.85
CA ASP A 138 -32.70 -16.93 10.91
C ASP A 138 -34.16 -17.08 11.39
N GLU A 139 -34.41 -17.16 12.70
CA GLU A 139 -35.76 -17.12 13.26
C GLU A 139 -36.43 -15.75 13.03
N MET A 140 -35.72 -14.65 13.29
CA MET A 140 -36.21 -13.28 13.08
C MET A 140 -36.46 -12.95 11.59
N GLU A 141 -35.79 -13.64 10.68
CA GLU A 141 -36.02 -13.49 9.25
C GLU A 141 -37.42 -13.97 8.85
N GLN A 142 -37.96 -14.97 9.56
CA GLN A 142 -39.31 -15.51 9.33
C GLN A 142 -40.42 -14.64 9.94
N TRP A 143 -40.08 -13.67 10.79
CA TRP A 143 -41.05 -12.78 11.42
C TRP A 143 -41.61 -11.78 10.42
N ASP A 144 -42.91 -11.51 10.55
CA ASP A 144 -43.65 -10.61 9.68
C ASP A 144 -43.17 -9.16 9.86
N VAL A 145 -43.38 -8.31 8.85
CA VAL A 145 -42.91 -6.93 8.85
C VAL A 145 -44.04 -5.99 9.26
N ASP A 146 -43.80 -5.19 10.29
CA ASP A 146 -44.74 -4.15 10.71
C ASP A 146 -44.58 -2.92 9.81
N TYR A 147 -45.58 -2.67 8.97
CA TYR A 147 -45.65 -1.50 8.10
C TYR A 147 -46.27 -0.27 8.78
N SER A 148 -46.70 -0.37 10.04
CA SER A 148 -47.38 0.74 10.74
C SER A 148 -46.51 2.00 10.80
N SER A 149 -45.19 1.85 10.88
CA SER A 149 -44.23 2.97 10.85
C SER A 149 -44.15 3.78 9.55
N LEU A 150 -44.80 3.33 8.45
CA LEU A 150 -44.91 4.10 7.20
C LEU A 150 -46.18 4.94 7.15
N ILE A 151 -47.18 4.63 7.97
CA ILE A 151 -48.50 5.27 7.90
C ILE A 151 -48.50 6.60 8.68
N ASP A 152 -47.66 6.72 9.72
CA ASP A 152 -47.54 7.94 10.53
C ASP A 152 -46.61 9.02 9.92
N GLY A 153 -46.13 8.83 8.68
CA GLY A 153 -45.18 9.72 8.01
C GLY A 153 -45.75 10.66 6.94
N ASP A 154 -47.05 10.56 6.66
CA ASP A 154 -47.77 11.29 5.61
C ASP A 154 -48.94 12.15 6.17
N GLU A 155 -48.78 12.73 7.37
CA GLU A 155 -49.61 13.86 7.86
C GLU A 155 -48.78 15.13 8.08
#